data_AF-A0A533RKZ3-F1
#
_entry.id   AF-A0A533RKZ3-F1
#
_cell.length_a   1.000
_cell.length_b   1.000
_cell.length_c   1.000
_cell.angle_alpha   90.00
_cell.angle_beta   90.00
_cell.angle_gamma   90.00
#
_symmetry.space_group_name_H-M   'P 1'
#
loop_
_entity.id
_entity.type
_entity.pdbx_description
1 polymer ?
#
loop_
_entity_poly.entity_id
_entity_poly.type
_entity_poly.pdbx_seq_one_letter_code
_entity_poly.pdbx_strand_id
1 'polypeptide(L)'
;MARIKMGPTRRKLFTRFGFMGLGLGVAFLVFSYLLVSPKSGIAQILYIVMCLAGGVTLGLLCAAMAASTGEHLFSSVLKDARDRFSLQVNPAGDADEMQVEMIRLLGDVTGLLGQVKAVNADIRALTAQVLAATEEQASGAAQQAAAVTETSATVEELAQTSKQIADNAGAVAQIAELTLASAEEGMQAVADTADGIEEIRDSTQAASDRILALGERSQEIGRVLVIIDDIAEQTKILALNAAIEAARAG
;
A
#
# COMPACT_ATOMS: atom_id res chain seq x y z
N MET A 1 60.20 50.47 -8.37
CA MET A 1 59.62 51.33 -9.43
C MET A 1 59.92 50.72 -10.80
N ALA A 2 59.04 49.87 -11.32
CA ALA A 2 59.17 49.30 -12.67
C ALA A 2 58.51 50.25 -13.68
N ARG A 3 59.28 50.76 -14.65
CA ARG A 3 58.77 51.59 -15.75
C ARG A 3 57.93 50.69 -16.68
N ILE A 4 56.61 50.87 -16.65
CA ILE A 4 55.68 50.25 -17.60
C ILE A 4 56.01 50.79 -19.00
N LYS A 5 56.58 49.93 -19.86
CA LYS A 5 56.74 50.20 -21.29
C LYS A 5 55.34 50.33 -21.90
N MET A 6 54.99 51.51 -22.42
CA MET A 6 53.72 51.73 -23.12
C MET A 6 53.62 50.83 -24.35
N GLY A 7 52.58 49.99 -24.42
CA GLY A 7 52.29 49.16 -25.59
C GLY A 7 52.03 49.99 -26.86
N PRO A 8 52.26 49.43 -28.06
CA PRO A 8 52.16 50.16 -29.33
C PRO A 8 50.76 50.76 -29.58
N THR A 9 49.70 50.11 -29.08
CA THR A 9 48.31 50.55 -29.18
C THR A 9 48.04 51.80 -28.33
N ARG A 10 48.54 51.82 -27.10
CA ARG A 10 48.44 52.98 -26.19
C ARG A 10 49.20 54.18 -26.74
N ARG A 11 50.38 53.95 -27.34
CA ARG A 11 51.16 55.02 -28.00
C ARG A 11 50.42 55.64 -29.19
N LYS A 12 49.71 54.83 -30.00
CA LYS A 12 48.88 55.31 -31.12
C LYS A 12 47.63 56.07 -30.65
N LEU A 13 47.05 55.68 -29.51
CA LEU A 13 45.88 56.35 -28.94
C LEU A 13 46.25 57.75 -28.42
N PHE A 14 47.34 57.86 -27.65
CA PHE A 14 47.81 59.15 -27.12
C PHE A 14 48.19 60.13 -28.23
N THR A 15 48.82 59.67 -29.32
CA THR A 15 49.13 60.55 -30.46
C THR A 15 47.87 61.01 -31.18
N ARG A 16 46.91 60.13 -31.47
CA ARG A 16 45.66 60.51 -32.15
C ARG A 16 44.82 61.52 -31.35
N PHE A 17 44.66 61.30 -30.05
CA PHE A 17 43.92 62.22 -29.19
C PHE A 17 44.68 63.53 -28.93
N GLY A 18 46.01 63.49 -28.87
CA GLY A 18 46.83 64.71 -28.83
C GLY A 18 46.64 65.57 -30.09
N PHE A 19 46.64 64.97 -31.28
CA PHE A 19 46.36 65.67 -32.53
C PHE A 19 44.92 66.23 -32.58
N MET A 20 43.94 65.46 -32.09
CA MET A 20 42.55 65.92 -32.05
C MET A 20 42.35 67.08 -31.05
N GLY A 21 42.99 67.03 -29.88
CA GLY A 21 42.98 68.11 -28.89
C GLY A 21 43.66 69.38 -29.40
N LEU A 22 44.76 69.24 -30.16
CA LEU A 22 45.39 70.35 -30.85
C LEU A 22 44.46 70.95 -31.91
N GLY A 23 43.78 70.12 -32.70
CA GLY A 23 42.77 70.57 -33.68
C GLY A 23 41.61 71.33 -33.04
N LEU A 24 41.12 70.85 -31.89
CA LEU A 24 40.05 71.53 -31.14
C LEU A 24 40.53 72.87 -30.55
N GLY A 25 41.78 72.93 -30.08
CA GLY A 25 42.42 74.17 -29.62
C GLY A 25 42.55 75.21 -30.74
N VAL A 26 42.88 74.78 -31.96
CA VAL A 26 42.92 75.66 -33.14
C VAL A 26 41.51 76.16 -33.50
N ALA A 27 40.50 75.29 -33.48
CA ALA A 27 39.12 75.68 -33.76
C ALA A 27 38.59 76.71 -32.74
N PHE A 28 38.92 76.53 -31.45
CA PHE A 28 38.58 77.48 -30.39
C PHE A 28 39.24 78.86 -30.61
N LEU A 29 40.47 78.88 -31.13
CA LEU A 29 41.15 80.13 -31.47
C LEU A 29 40.44 80.92 -32.57
N VAL A 30 40.04 80.24 -33.65
CA VAL A 30 39.28 80.87 -34.75
C VAL A 30 37.96 81.45 -34.23
N PHE A 31 37.26 80.69 -33.37
CA PHE A 31 36.00 81.13 -32.80
C PHE A 31 36.16 82.31 -31.83
N SER A 32 37.17 82.28 -30.96
CA SER A 32 37.43 83.39 -30.04
C SER A 32 37.82 84.68 -30.75
N TYR A 33 38.51 84.59 -31.90
CA TYR A 33 38.87 85.77 -32.69
C TYR A 33 37.63 86.51 -33.23
N LEU A 34 36.52 85.80 -33.42
CA LEU A 34 35.24 86.38 -33.85
C LEU A 34 34.54 87.19 -32.74
N LEU A 35 34.81 86.88 -31.46
CA LEU A 35 34.10 87.43 -30.30
C LEU A 35 34.91 88.48 -29.52
N VAL A 36 36.24 88.45 -29.61
CA VAL A 36 37.13 89.33 -28.82
C VAL A 36 38.19 89.96 -29.71
N SER A 37 38.13 91.29 -29.90
CA SER A 37 39.16 92.07 -30.60
C SER A 37 40.31 92.44 -29.65
N PRO A 38 41.55 91.95 -29.85
CA PRO A 38 42.62 92.12 -28.87
C PRO A 38 43.18 93.55 -28.85
N LYS A 39 43.48 94.08 -27.66
CA LYS A 39 43.98 95.46 -27.48
C LYS A 39 45.51 95.61 -27.55
N SER A 40 46.29 94.52 -27.59
CA SER A 40 47.77 94.56 -27.78
C SER A 40 48.31 93.29 -28.46
N GLY A 41 49.38 93.42 -29.25
CA GLY A 41 49.98 92.29 -30.00
C GLY A 41 50.62 91.21 -29.10
N ILE A 42 51.12 91.57 -27.92
CA ILE A 42 51.72 90.61 -26.98
C ILE A 42 50.62 89.76 -26.32
N ALA A 43 49.47 90.36 -26.03
CA ALA A 43 48.33 89.64 -25.45
C ALA A 43 47.75 88.58 -26.41
N GLN A 44 47.81 88.82 -27.73
CA GLN A 44 47.39 87.84 -28.75
C GLN A 44 48.25 86.58 -28.75
N ILE A 45 49.57 86.73 -28.72
CA ILE A 45 50.49 85.59 -28.75
C ILE A 45 50.32 84.74 -27.49
N LEU A 46 50.23 85.37 -26.32
CA LEU A 46 50.00 84.66 -25.06
C LEU A 46 48.66 83.90 -25.05
N TYR A 47 47.60 84.51 -25.61
CA TYR A 47 46.29 83.87 -25.72
C TYR A 47 46.32 82.64 -26.66
N ILE A 48 47.01 82.73 -27.79
CA ILE A 48 47.19 81.62 -28.75
C ILE A 48 47.91 80.45 -28.08
N VAL A 49 49.03 80.73 -27.40
CA VAL A 49 49.81 79.70 -26.71
C VAL A 49 48.99 79.04 -25.60
N MET A 50 48.24 79.81 -24.81
CA MET A 50 47.37 79.26 -23.77
C MET A 50 46.25 78.37 -24.33
N CYS A 51 45.61 78.74 -25.44
CA CYS A 51 44.54 77.92 -26.02
C CYS A 51 45.08 76.62 -26.63
N LEU A 52 46.22 76.67 -27.33
CA LEU A 52 46.85 75.47 -27.87
C LEU A 52 47.36 74.54 -26.75
N ALA A 53 48.00 75.11 -25.73
CA ALA A 53 48.43 74.35 -24.57
C ALA A 53 47.23 73.74 -23.83
N GLY A 54 46.16 74.52 -23.63
CA GLY A 54 44.90 74.05 -23.06
C GLY A 54 44.28 72.89 -23.86
N GLY A 55 44.17 73.04 -25.19
CA GLY A 55 43.64 71.99 -26.06
C GLY A 55 44.47 70.70 -26.05
N VAL A 56 45.81 70.82 -26.08
CA VAL A 56 46.71 69.66 -25.99
C VAL A 56 46.63 69.00 -24.63
N THR A 57 46.63 69.76 -23.53
CA THR A 57 46.50 69.20 -22.18
C THR A 57 45.16 68.49 -21.98
N LEU A 58 44.06 69.09 -22.44
CA LEU A 58 42.74 68.47 -22.37
C LEU A 58 42.66 67.22 -23.24
N GLY A 59 43.24 67.24 -24.44
CA GLY A 59 43.33 66.08 -25.32
C GLY A 59 44.13 64.92 -24.72
N LEU A 60 45.30 65.22 -24.12
CA LEU A 60 46.12 64.22 -23.43
C LEU A 60 45.45 63.70 -22.15
N LEU A 61 44.74 64.54 -21.41
CA LEU A 61 44.01 64.16 -20.20
C LEU A 61 42.80 63.27 -20.54
N CYS A 62 42.04 63.61 -21.59
CA CYS A 62 40.99 62.75 -22.13
C CYS A 62 41.54 61.41 -22.64
N ALA A 63 42.69 61.40 -23.32
CA ALA A 63 43.35 60.16 -23.74
C ALA A 63 43.78 59.29 -22.56
N ALA A 64 44.33 59.92 -21.51
CA ALA A 64 44.71 59.24 -20.28
C ALA A 64 43.49 58.67 -19.55
N MET A 65 42.41 59.43 -19.42
CA MET A 65 41.17 58.97 -18.80
C MET A 65 40.47 57.88 -19.62
N ALA A 66 40.44 57.98 -20.95
CA ALA A 66 39.85 56.95 -21.80
C ALA A 66 40.65 55.63 -21.73
N ALA A 67 41.98 55.72 -21.71
CA ALA A 67 42.84 54.56 -21.53
C ALA A 67 42.68 53.95 -20.13
N SER A 68 42.70 54.76 -19.07
CA SER A 68 42.57 54.25 -17.70
C SER A 68 41.17 53.70 -17.41
N THR A 69 40.12 54.39 -17.86
CA THR A 69 38.73 53.97 -17.60
C THR A 69 38.38 52.72 -18.38
N GLY A 70 38.81 52.62 -19.65
CA GLY A 70 38.62 51.41 -20.45
C GLY A 70 39.28 50.20 -19.82
N GLU A 71 40.52 50.34 -19.35
CA GLU A 71 41.29 49.26 -18.72
C GLU A 71 40.71 48.86 -17.35
N HIS A 72 40.23 49.82 -16.55
CA HIS A 72 39.60 49.54 -15.25
C HIS A 72 38.19 48.95 -15.34
N LEU A 73 37.34 49.44 -16.24
CA LEU A 73 35.97 48.89 -16.39
C LEU A 73 36.04 47.47 -16.91
N PHE A 74 36.88 47.25 -17.91
CA PHE A 74 37.02 45.97 -18.56
C PHE A 74 37.73 44.95 -17.66
N SER A 75 38.76 45.35 -16.89
CA SER A 75 39.35 44.47 -15.88
C SER A 75 38.42 44.17 -14.71
N SER A 76 37.51 45.09 -14.33
CA SER A 76 36.52 44.85 -13.27
C SER A 76 35.44 43.87 -13.73
N VAL A 77 34.94 44.02 -14.96
CA VAL A 77 33.99 43.07 -15.56
C VAL A 77 34.64 41.70 -15.74
N LEU A 78 35.87 41.65 -16.23
CA LEU A 78 36.61 40.39 -16.34
C LEU A 78 36.91 39.77 -15.00
N LYS A 79 37.18 40.56 -13.95
CA LYS A 79 37.44 40.03 -12.61
C LYS A 79 36.16 39.50 -11.94
N ASP A 80 35.03 40.16 -12.10
CA ASP A 80 33.74 39.64 -11.61
C ASP A 80 33.32 38.39 -12.40
N ALA A 81 33.54 38.36 -13.71
CA ALA A 81 33.36 37.14 -14.52
C ALA A 81 34.36 36.04 -14.13
N ARG A 82 35.62 36.40 -13.83
CA ARG A 82 36.66 35.49 -13.36
C ARG A 82 36.29 34.81 -12.06
N ASP A 83 35.84 35.58 -11.08
CA ASP A 83 35.54 35.07 -9.75
C ASP A 83 34.24 34.24 -9.74
N ARG A 84 33.27 34.58 -10.61
CA ARG A 84 32.00 33.84 -10.72
C ARG A 84 32.09 32.59 -11.60
N PHE A 85 32.91 32.61 -12.64
CA PHE A 85 33.03 31.52 -13.63
C PHE A 85 34.40 30.83 -13.61
N SER A 86 35.26 31.12 -12.63
CA SER A 86 36.61 30.55 -12.47
C SER A 86 37.51 30.72 -13.71
N LEU A 87 37.34 31.82 -14.45
CA LEU A 87 38.12 32.07 -15.66
C LEU A 87 39.59 32.30 -15.30
N GLN A 88 40.53 31.85 -16.12
CA GLN A 88 41.94 32.25 -15.95
C GLN A 88 42.31 33.22 -17.06
N VAL A 89 41.76 34.43 -17.00
CA VAL A 89 42.10 35.47 -17.97
C VAL A 89 43.41 36.11 -17.57
N ASN A 90 44.48 35.80 -18.30
CA ASN A 90 45.80 36.40 -18.17
C ASN A 90 45.74 37.86 -18.66
N PRO A 91 45.84 38.87 -17.77
CA PRO A 91 45.66 40.29 -18.15
C PRO A 91 46.85 40.88 -18.94
N ALA A 92 47.87 40.07 -19.22
CA ALA A 92 49.03 40.46 -20.03
C ALA A 92 48.95 39.99 -21.50
N GLY A 93 47.86 39.30 -21.89
CA GLY A 93 47.63 38.79 -23.25
C GLY A 93 47.09 39.85 -24.22
N ASP A 94 47.37 39.67 -25.51
CA ASP A 94 46.90 40.56 -26.58
C ASP A 94 45.37 40.48 -26.73
N ALA A 95 44.73 41.49 -27.34
CA ALA A 95 43.25 41.57 -27.42
C ALA A 95 42.60 40.34 -28.09
N ASP A 96 43.34 39.62 -28.95
CA ASP A 96 42.91 38.39 -29.60
C ASP A 96 42.79 37.20 -28.63
N GLU A 97 43.68 37.09 -27.63
CA GLU A 97 43.71 35.95 -26.69
C GLU A 97 42.46 35.93 -25.80
N MET A 98 41.94 37.13 -25.52
CA MET A 98 40.71 37.34 -24.77
C MET A 98 39.43 37.09 -25.58
N GLN A 99 39.47 37.35 -26.89
CA GLN A 99 38.37 36.98 -27.78
C GLN A 99 38.25 35.46 -27.89
N VAL A 100 39.39 34.75 -27.95
CA VAL A 100 39.42 33.27 -27.98
C VAL A 100 38.81 32.69 -26.70
N GLU A 101 39.16 33.22 -25.53
CA GLU A 101 38.59 32.76 -24.26
C GLU A 101 37.08 33.04 -24.15
N MET A 102 36.62 34.19 -24.66
CA MET A 102 35.18 34.51 -24.67
C MET A 102 34.38 33.58 -25.61
N ILE A 103 34.95 33.20 -26.76
CA ILE A 103 34.33 32.22 -27.66
C ILE A 103 34.28 30.84 -27.00
N ARG A 104 35.36 30.44 -26.30
CA ARG A 104 35.40 29.19 -25.54
C ARG A 104 34.28 29.13 -24.50
N LEU A 105 34.08 30.21 -23.73
CA LEU A 105 33.02 30.28 -22.72
C LEU A 105 31.62 30.26 -23.30
N LEU A 106 31.39 30.93 -24.42
CA LEU A 106 30.12 30.82 -25.14
C LEU A 106 29.88 29.38 -25.62
N GLY A 107 30.94 28.67 -26.03
CA GLY A 107 30.90 27.23 -26.31
C GLY A 107 30.50 26.41 -25.08
N ASP A 108 31.13 26.64 -23.93
CA ASP A 108 30.81 25.94 -22.69
C ASP A 108 29.37 26.21 -22.22
N VAL A 109 28.89 27.47 -22.30
CA VAL A 109 27.51 27.85 -21.96
C VAL A 109 26.50 27.20 -22.91
N THR A 110 26.77 27.19 -24.21
CA THR A 110 25.89 26.51 -25.18
C THR A 110 25.87 25.00 -24.97
N GLY A 111 26.99 24.40 -24.59
CA GLY A 111 27.07 23.00 -24.16
C GLY A 111 26.22 22.70 -22.92
N LEU A 112 26.32 23.54 -21.89
CA LEU A 112 25.49 23.43 -20.67
C LEU A 112 23.99 23.60 -20.99
N LEU A 113 23.62 24.56 -21.83
CA LEU A 113 22.23 24.73 -22.27
C LEU A 113 21.71 23.49 -23.03
N GLY A 114 22.57 22.84 -23.83
CA GLY A 114 22.26 21.57 -24.47
C GLY A 114 22.00 20.45 -23.44
N GLN A 115 22.87 20.34 -22.43
CA GLN A 115 22.69 19.37 -21.34
C GLN A 115 21.41 19.63 -20.53
N VAL A 116 21.13 20.89 -20.18
CA VAL A 116 19.90 21.28 -19.48
C VAL A 116 18.66 20.92 -20.30
N LYS A 117 18.68 21.12 -21.63
CA LYS A 117 17.58 20.70 -22.50
C LYS A 117 17.39 19.18 -22.52
N ALA A 118 18.48 18.41 -22.56
CA ALA A 118 18.43 16.95 -22.50
C ALA A 118 17.84 16.47 -21.17
N VAL A 119 18.35 16.98 -20.05
CA VAL A 119 17.84 16.67 -18.70
C VAL A 119 16.35 17.03 -18.58
N ASN A 120 15.91 18.17 -19.13
CA ASN A 120 14.50 18.54 -19.10
C ASN A 120 13.62 17.62 -19.96
N ALA A 121 14.13 17.07 -21.06
CA ALA A 121 13.43 16.06 -21.84
C ALA A 121 13.30 14.75 -21.06
N ASP A 122 14.38 14.31 -20.40
CA ASP A 122 14.38 13.11 -19.55
C ASP A 122 13.42 13.26 -18.37
N ILE A 123 13.41 14.41 -17.69
CA ILE A 123 12.47 14.72 -16.61
C ILE A 123 11.02 14.62 -17.09
N ARG A 124 10.70 15.15 -18.28
CA ARG A 124 9.36 15.05 -18.86
C ARG A 124 8.96 13.60 -19.12
N ALA A 125 9.87 12.80 -19.67
CA ALA A 125 9.63 11.39 -19.92
C ALA A 125 9.40 10.61 -18.61
N LEU A 126 10.24 10.83 -17.60
CA LEU A 126 10.09 10.23 -16.28
C LEU A 126 8.78 10.65 -15.60
N THR A 127 8.41 11.92 -15.69
CA THR A 127 7.15 12.43 -15.13
C THR A 127 5.94 11.74 -15.78
N ALA A 128 5.96 11.52 -17.09
CA ALA A 128 4.91 10.79 -17.79
C ALA A 128 4.84 9.32 -17.34
N GLN A 129 5.98 8.66 -17.15
CA GLN A 129 6.02 7.28 -16.62
C GLN A 129 5.48 7.20 -15.19
N VAL A 130 5.86 8.15 -14.32
CA VAL A 130 5.35 8.22 -12.94
C VAL A 130 3.84 8.45 -12.92
N LEU A 131 3.32 9.30 -13.80
CA LEU A 131 1.87 9.52 -13.92
C LEU A 131 1.15 8.23 -14.30
N ALA A 132 1.64 7.52 -15.33
CA ALA A 132 1.05 6.26 -15.76
C ALA A 132 1.08 5.19 -14.65
N ALA A 133 2.21 5.06 -13.94
CA ALA A 133 2.32 4.14 -12.81
C ALA A 133 1.37 4.52 -11.66
N THR A 134 1.16 5.82 -11.42
CA THR A 134 0.22 6.31 -10.41
C THR A 134 -1.23 6.00 -10.78
N GLU A 135 -1.60 6.13 -12.06
CA GLU A 135 -2.92 5.75 -12.56
C GLU A 135 -3.18 4.25 -12.45
N GLU A 136 -2.18 3.43 -12.79
CA GLU A 136 -2.24 1.97 -12.60
C GLU A 136 -2.39 1.60 -11.12
N GLN A 137 -1.61 2.25 -10.24
CA GLN A 137 -1.71 2.03 -8.81
C GLN A 137 -3.07 2.46 -8.24
N ALA A 138 -3.65 3.56 -8.73
CA ALA A 138 -4.99 3.99 -8.34
C ALA A 138 -6.06 2.98 -8.77
N SER A 139 -5.95 2.44 -9.99
CA SER A 139 -6.83 1.38 -10.49
C SER A 139 -6.71 0.10 -9.66
N GLY A 140 -5.47 -0.33 -9.36
CA GLY A 140 -5.21 -1.50 -8.51
C GLY A 140 -5.75 -1.30 -7.08
N ALA A 141 -5.61 -0.11 -6.51
CA ALA A 141 -6.18 0.22 -5.20
C ALA A 141 -7.72 0.14 -5.20
N ALA A 142 -8.37 0.58 -6.27
CA ALA A 142 -9.83 0.46 -6.42
C ALA A 142 -10.28 -1.01 -6.51
N GLN A 143 -9.55 -1.84 -7.28
CA GLN A 143 -9.80 -3.28 -7.35
C GLN A 143 -9.60 -3.97 -6.00
N GLN A 144 -8.53 -3.60 -5.27
CA GLN A 144 -8.27 -4.13 -3.94
C GLN A 144 -9.38 -3.74 -2.95
N ALA A 145 -9.88 -2.51 -3.01
CA ALA A 145 -11.00 -2.08 -2.17
C ALA A 145 -12.29 -2.87 -2.46
N ALA A 146 -12.56 -3.16 -3.73
CA ALA A 146 -13.68 -4.02 -4.12
C ALA A 146 -13.51 -5.45 -3.59
N ALA A 147 -12.33 -6.05 -3.77
CA ALA A 147 -12.02 -7.39 -3.26
C ALA A 147 -12.11 -7.48 -1.72
N VAL A 148 -11.69 -6.44 -1.00
CA VAL A 148 -11.84 -6.36 0.47
C VAL A 148 -13.32 -6.30 0.86
N THR A 149 -14.14 -5.56 0.12
CA THR A 149 -15.59 -5.46 0.36
C THR A 149 -16.27 -6.81 0.15
N GLU A 150 -15.95 -7.50 -0.94
CA GLU A 150 -16.45 -8.83 -1.23
C GLU A 150 -16.02 -9.84 -0.15
N THR A 151 -14.73 -9.86 0.19
CA THR A 151 -14.20 -10.72 1.25
C THR A 151 -14.91 -10.47 2.59
N SER A 152 -15.17 -9.21 2.93
CA SER A 152 -15.87 -8.85 4.17
C SER A 152 -17.30 -9.39 4.18
N ALA A 153 -18.01 -9.29 3.05
CA ALA A 153 -19.35 -9.87 2.91
C ALA A 153 -19.31 -11.40 3.06
N THR A 154 -18.35 -12.09 2.44
CA THR A 154 -18.19 -13.54 2.58
C THR A 154 -17.89 -13.94 4.03
N VAL A 155 -17.08 -13.15 4.75
CA VAL A 155 -16.79 -13.40 6.17
C VAL A 155 -18.05 -13.23 7.03
N GLU A 156 -18.91 -12.26 6.71
CA GLU A 156 -20.19 -12.07 7.42
C GLU A 156 -21.16 -13.23 7.16
N GLU A 157 -21.26 -13.72 5.92
CA GLU A 157 -22.03 -14.92 5.58
C GLU A 157 -21.50 -16.17 6.29
N LEU A 158 -20.17 -16.33 6.37
CA LEU A 158 -19.54 -17.43 7.11
C LEU A 158 -19.83 -17.36 8.61
N ALA A 159 -19.86 -16.16 9.19
CA ALA A 159 -20.21 -15.97 10.60
C ALA A 159 -21.67 -16.35 10.87
N GLN A 160 -22.59 -15.96 9.99
CA GLN A 160 -24.01 -16.35 10.08
C GLN A 160 -24.18 -17.88 9.95
N THR A 161 -23.52 -18.49 8.97
CA THR A 161 -23.55 -19.94 8.75
C THR A 161 -22.98 -20.70 9.94
N SER A 162 -21.88 -20.22 10.52
CA SER A 162 -21.26 -20.82 11.71
C SER A 162 -22.19 -20.76 12.92
N LYS A 163 -22.92 -19.65 13.10
CA LYS A 163 -23.94 -19.54 14.15
C LYS A 163 -25.07 -20.54 13.94
N GLN A 164 -25.59 -20.67 12.71
CA GLN A 164 -26.63 -21.64 12.40
C GLN A 164 -26.17 -23.09 12.62
N ILE A 165 -24.91 -23.41 12.32
CA ILE A 165 -24.31 -24.73 12.62
C ILE A 165 -24.30 -24.97 14.13
N ALA A 166 -23.89 -23.98 14.93
CA ALA A 166 -23.88 -24.10 16.38
C ALA A 166 -25.29 -24.31 16.96
N ASP A 167 -26.28 -23.55 16.48
CA ASP A 167 -27.68 -23.69 16.89
C ASP A 167 -28.23 -25.09 16.53
N ASN A 168 -27.95 -25.57 15.30
CA ASN A 168 -28.33 -26.91 14.87
C ASN A 168 -27.65 -28.01 15.69
N ALA A 169 -26.37 -27.87 16.01
CA ALA A 169 -25.65 -28.82 16.85
C ALA A 169 -26.25 -28.89 18.27
N GLY A 170 -26.66 -27.74 18.82
CA GLY A 170 -27.39 -27.68 20.09
C GLY A 170 -28.74 -28.42 20.03
N ALA A 171 -29.51 -28.24 18.95
CA ALA A 171 -30.76 -28.96 18.75
C ALA A 171 -30.55 -30.48 18.62
N VAL A 172 -29.50 -30.91 17.90
CA VAL A 172 -29.15 -32.33 17.77
C VAL A 172 -28.77 -32.93 19.12
N ALA A 173 -28.00 -32.22 19.95
CA ALA A 173 -27.65 -32.67 21.30
C ALA A 173 -28.91 -32.87 22.16
N GLN A 174 -29.85 -31.92 22.12
CA GLN A 174 -31.12 -32.04 22.85
C GLN A 174 -31.97 -33.23 22.38
N ILE A 175 -32.04 -33.48 21.06
CA ILE A 175 -32.75 -34.63 20.52
C ILE A 175 -32.07 -35.95 20.94
N ALA A 176 -30.74 -35.98 20.99
CA ALA A 176 -29.99 -37.15 21.44
C ALA A 176 -30.27 -37.46 22.94
N GLU A 177 -30.33 -36.45 23.79
CA GLU A 177 -30.70 -36.60 25.21
C GLU A 177 -32.12 -37.15 25.36
N LEU A 178 -33.10 -36.62 24.61
CA LEU A 178 -34.47 -37.14 24.60
C LEU A 178 -34.54 -38.58 24.11
N THR A 179 -33.76 -38.91 23.08
CA THR A 179 -33.70 -40.27 22.52
C THR A 179 -33.12 -41.26 23.54
N LEU A 180 -32.09 -40.85 24.29
CA LEU A 180 -31.52 -41.65 25.36
C LEU A 180 -32.55 -41.91 26.46
N ALA A 181 -33.25 -40.87 26.92
CA ALA A 181 -34.30 -41.01 27.94
C ALA A 181 -35.41 -41.97 27.48
N SER A 182 -35.90 -41.85 26.24
CA SER A 182 -36.88 -42.78 25.69
C SER A 182 -36.35 -44.21 25.56
N ALA A 183 -35.07 -44.39 25.26
CA ALA A 183 -34.44 -45.71 25.22
C ALA A 183 -34.34 -46.34 26.62
N GLU A 184 -34.00 -45.55 27.65
CA GLU A 184 -33.99 -45.99 29.05
C GLU A 184 -35.39 -46.40 29.53
N GLU A 185 -36.42 -45.60 29.24
CA GLU A 185 -37.81 -45.97 29.50
C GLU A 185 -38.22 -47.26 28.78
N GLY A 186 -37.81 -47.41 27.51
CA GLY A 186 -38.05 -48.62 26.74
C GLY A 186 -37.36 -49.86 27.33
N MET A 187 -36.12 -49.72 27.82
CA MET A 187 -35.41 -50.81 28.50
C MET A 187 -36.12 -51.23 29.78
N GLN A 188 -36.63 -50.27 30.57
CA GLN A 188 -37.41 -50.58 31.76
C GLN A 188 -38.68 -51.35 31.42
N ALA A 189 -39.42 -50.91 30.40
CA ALA A 189 -40.64 -51.61 29.96
C ALA A 189 -40.36 -53.06 29.50
N VAL A 190 -39.22 -53.29 28.84
CA VAL A 190 -38.77 -54.64 28.46
C VAL A 190 -38.43 -55.48 29.69
N ALA A 191 -37.76 -54.91 30.69
CA ALA A 191 -37.46 -55.60 31.95
C ALA A 191 -38.74 -56.00 32.68
N ASP A 192 -39.69 -55.06 32.83
CA ASP A 192 -40.99 -55.33 33.46
C ASP A 192 -41.77 -56.43 32.72
N THR A 193 -41.67 -56.45 31.38
CA THR A 193 -42.29 -57.50 30.56
C THR A 193 -41.63 -58.86 30.79
N ALA A 194 -40.31 -58.91 30.93
CA ALA A 194 -39.58 -60.15 31.21
C ALA A 194 -39.96 -60.73 32.58
N ASP A 195 -40.05 -59.88 33.61
CA ASP A 195 -40.51 -60.26 34.94
C ASP A 195 -41.94 -60.82 34.90
N GLY A 196 -42.84 -60.15 34.16
CA GLY A 196 -44.22 -60.65 33.97
C GLY A 196 -44.29 -62.01 33.27
N ILE A 197 -43.39 -62.29 32.31
CA ILE A 197 -43.29 -63.61 31.67
C ILE A 197 -42.83 -64.68 32.67
N GLU A 198 -41.93 -64.35 33.59
CA GLU A 198 -41.48 -65.27 34.63
C GLU A 198 -42.62 -65.61 35.60
N GLU A 199 -43.43 -64.62 36.01
CA GLU A 199 -44.63 -64.86 36.83
C GLU A 199 -45.67 -65.75 36.12
N ILE A 200 -45.88 -65.55 34.82
CA ILE A 200 -46.76 -66.41 34.00
C ILE A 200 -46.23 -67.84 33.96
N ARG A 201 -44.92 -68.01 33.80
CA ARG A 201 -44.27 -69.33 33.79
C ARG A 201 -44.50 -70.06 35.10
N ASP A 202 -44.28 -69.39 36.23
CA ASP A 202 -44.48 -69.97 37.56
C ASP A 202 -45.95 -70.34 37.81
N SER A 203 -46.87 -69.46 37.43
CA SER A 203 -48.31 -69.71 37.51
C SER A 203 -48.75 -70.91 36.66
N THR A 204 -48.16 -71.05 35.46
CA THR A 204 -48.44 -72.17 34.54
C THR A 204 -47.90 -73.49 35.09
N GLN A 205 -46.72 -73.48 35.72
CA GLN A 205 -46.16 -74.66 36.38
C GLN A 205 -47.04 -75.09 37.56
N ALA A 206 -47.44 -74.15 38.41
CA ALA A 206 -48.35 -74.45 39.53
C ALA A 206 -49.71 -74.98 39.07
N ALA A 207 -50.25 -74.48 37.96
CA ALA A 207 -51.47 -75.02 37.35
C ALA A 207 -51.28 -76.45 36.86
N SER A 208 -50.15 -76.74 36.23
CA SER A 208 -49.80 -78.09 35.75
C SER A 208 -49.70 -79.09 36.89
N ASP A 209 -49.05 -78.71 37.99
CA ASP A 209 -48.91 -79.56 39.19
C ASP A 209 -50.29 -79.88 39.81
N ARG A 210 -51.20 -78.90 39.84
CA ARG A 210 -52.58 -79.10 40.30
C ARG A 210 -53.37 -80.05 39.40
N ILE A 211 -53.18 -79.97 38.09
CA ILE A 211 -53.81 -80.88 37.12
C ILE A 211 -53.31 -82.32 37.33
N LEU A 212 -52.01 -82.51 37.55
CA LEU A 212 -51.43 -83.82 37.85
C LEU A 212 -52.01 -84.40 39.15
N ALA A 213 -52.04 -83.61 40.22
CA ALA A 213 -52.62 -84.03 41.50
C ALA A 213 -54.13 -84.37 41.37
N LEU A 214 -54.87 -83.62 40.56
CA LEU A 214 -56.27 -83.93 40.25
C LEU A 214 -56.39 -85.27 39.50
N GLY A 215 -55.50 -85.53 38.54
CA GLY A 215 -55.44 -86.80 37.81
C GLY A 215 -55.21 -88.00 38.72
N GLU A 216 -54.29 -87.89 39.69
CA GLU A 216 -54.05 -88.93 40.71
C GLU A 216 -55.30 -89.19 41.56
N ARG A 217 -55.97 -88.12 42.02
CA ARG A 217 -57.24 -88.25 42.78
C ARG A 217 -58.33 -88.90 41.95
N SER A 218 -58.46 -88.57 40.67
CA SER A 218 -59.42 -89.21 39.77
C SER A 218 -59.14 -90.71 39.58
N GLN A 219 -57.87 -91.12 39.51
CA GLN A 219 -57.51 -92.54 39.50
C GLN A 219 -57.87 -93.25 40.81
N GLU A 220 -57.67 -92.59 41.95
CA GLU A 220 -58.08 -93.12 43.25
C GLU A 220 -59.59 -93.32 43.35
N ILE A 221 -60.37 -92.34 42.91
CA ILE A 221 -61.83 -92.46 42.79
C ILE A 221 -62.20 -93.63 41.87
N GLY A 222 -61.50 -93.80 40.74
CA GLY A 222 -61.68 -94.95 39.85
C GLY A 222 -61.47 -96.29 40.55
N ARG A 223 -60.44 -96.42 41.39
CA ARG A 223 -60.20 -97.64 42.20
C ARG A 223 -61.35 -97.88 43.19
N VAL A 224 -61.84 -96.83 43.84
CA VAL A 224 -62.98 -96.94 44.76
C VAL A 224 -64.25 -97.38 44.02
N LEU A 225 -64.49 -96.88 42.81
CA LEU A 225 -65.63 -97.29 42.00
C LEU A 225 -65.59 -98.78 41.63
N VAL A 226 -64.41 -99.34 41.33
CA VAL A 226 -64.26 -100.79 41.12
C VAL A 226 -64.68 -101.57 42.35
N ILE A 227 -64.23 -101.16 43.54
CA ILE A 227 -64.63 -101.81 44.80
C ILE A 227 -66.15 -101.69 45.03
N ILE A 228 -66.75 -100.56 44.71
CA ILE A 228 -68.20 -100.35 44.81
C ILE A 228 -68.95 -101.28 43.86
N ASP A 229 -68.46 -101.48 42.63
CA ASP A 229 -69.05 -102.38 41.64
C ASP A 229 -69.00 -103.84 42.13
N ASP A 230 -67.85 -104.26 42.66
CA ASP A 230 -67.68 -105.59 43.28
C ASP A 230 -68.66 -105.81 44.44
N ILE A 231 -68.84 -104.81 45.31
CA ILE A 231 -69.81 -104.85 46.42
C ILE A 231 -71.24 -104.91 45.90
N ALA A 232 -71.56 -104.13 44.85
CA ALA A 232 -72.89 -104.13 44.25
C ALA A 232 -73.22 -105.49 43.63
N GLU A 233 -72.26 -106.15 42.99
CA GLU A 233 -72.43 -107.51 42.45
C GLU A 233 -72.62 -108.55 43.57
N GLN A 234 -71.83 -108.48 44.65
CA GLN A 234 -72.05 -109.33 45.83
C GLN A 234 -73.44 -109.09 46.46
N THR A 235 -73.85 -107.84 46.56
CA THR A 235 -75.17 -107.46 47.10
C THR A 235 -76.30 -107.97 46.21
N LYS A 236 -76.14 -107.92 44.88
CA LYS A 236 -77.09 -108.49 43.91
C LYS A 236 -77.23 -110.00 44.09
N ILE A 237 -76.13 -110.72 44.30
CA ILE A 237 -76.13 -112.16 44.57
C ILE A 237 -76.83 -112.46 45.91
N LEU A 238 -76.52 -111.71 46.96
CA LEU A 238 -77.16 -111.83 48.26
C LEU A 238 -78.67 -111.58 48.19
N ALA A 239 -79.09 -110.52 47.49
CA ALA A 239 -80.50 -110.20 47.29
C ALA A 239 -81.23 -111.28 46.49
N LEU A 240 -80.59 -111.84 45.44
CA LEU A 240 -81.14 -112.95 44.68
C LEU A 240 -81.31 -114.20 45.54
N ASN A 241 -80.31 -114.56 46.35
CA ASN A 241 -80.39 -115.70 47.27
C ASN A 241 -81.49 -115.50 48.32
N ALA A 242 -81.63 -114.29 48.87
CA ALA A 242 -82.70 -113.97 49.80
C ALA A 242 -84.09 -114.06 49.15
N ALA A 243 -84.22 -113.62 47.89
CA ALA A 243 -85.47 -113.74 47.13
C ALA A 243 -85.84 -115.21 46.83
N ILE A 244 -84.84 -116.05 46.52
CA ILE A 244 -85.03 -117.50 46.35
C ILE A 244 -85.51 -118.12 47.67
N GLU A 245 -84.84 -117.83 48.79
CA GLU A 245 -85.20 -118.42 50.07
C GLU A 245 -86.56 -117.93 50.58
N ALA A 246 -86.91 -116.67 50.32
CA ALA A 246 -88.24 -116.13 50.58
C ALA A 246 -89.33 -116.82 49.72
N ALA A 247 -89.05 -117.12 48.45
CA ALA A 247 -89.96 -117.89 47.60
C ALA A 247 -90.05 -119.38 47.99
N ARG A 248 -89.06 -119.89 48.74
CA ARG A 248 -88.97 -121.28 49.22
C ARG A 248 -89.61 -121.50 50.59
N ALA A 249 -89.64 -120.47 51.43
CA ALA A 249 -90.34 -120.43 52.70
C ALA A 249 -91.83 -120.06 52.59
N GLY A 250 -92.29 -119.75 51.36
CA GLY A 250 -93.69 -119.56 50.98
C GLY A 250 -94.31 -120.78 50.31
#